data_AF-A0A2U2N019-F1
#
_entry.id   AF-A0A2U2N019-F1
#
_cell.length_a   1.000
_cell.length_b   1.000
_cell.length_c   1.000
_cell.angle_alpha   90.00
_cell.angle_beta   90.00
_cell.angle_gamma   90.00
#
_symmetry.space_group_name_H-M   'P 1'
#
loop_
_entity.id
_entity.type
_entity.pdbx_description
1 polymer ?
#
loop_
_entity_poly.entity_id
_entity_poly.type
_entity_poly.pdbx_seq_one_letter_code
_entity_poly.pdbx_strand_id
1 'polypeptide(L)' 'MDGEVTRHTLGPLVEQARSAKVGRNEPCPCGSGQKYKRCCLRTPTAA' A
#
# COMPACT_ATOMS: atom_id res chain seq x y z
N MET A 1 35.07 19.71 18.12
CA MET A 1 33.70 20.15 17.81
C MET A 1 33.69 20.35 16.31
N ASP A 2 33.17 19.49 15.44
CA ASP A 2 32.08 18.52 15.54
C ASP A 2 32.40 17.42 14.50
N GLY A 3 32.65 16.18 14.91
CA GLY A 3 31.56 15.20 14.98
C GLY A 3 31.57 14.31 13.74
N GLU A 4 32.45 13.31 13.75
CA GLU A 4 32.33 12.11 12.93
C GLU A 4 30.93 11.51 13.14
N VAL A 5 30.09 11.49 12.10
CA VAL A 5 28.94 10.59 12.09
C VAL A 5 28.88 9.86 10.77
N THR A 6 29.10 8.57 10.92
CA THR A 6 29.12 7.51 9.95
C THR A 6 27.98 7.68 8.96
N ARG A 7 28.32 7.75 7.67
CA ARG A 7 27.41 7.41 6.58
C ARG A 7 26.91 5.99 6.84
N HIS A 8 25.84 5.86 7.61
CA HIS A 8 24.97 4.70 7.58
C HIS A 8 24.45 4.60 6.15
N THR A 9 25.22 3.88 5.34
CA THR A 9 24.84 3.27 4.08
C THR A 9 23.44 2.67 4.24
N LEU A 10 22.45 3.45 3.82
CA LEU A 10 21.18 3.00 3.25
C LEU A 10 20.54 1.83 3.99
N GLY A 11 19.97 2.08 5.16
CA GLY A 11 18.84 1.26 5.59
C GLY A 11 17.74 1.38 4.52
N PRO A 12 17.15 0.28 4.02
CA PRO A 12 16.02 0.39 3.10
C PRO A 12 14.90 1.11 3.84
N LEU A 13 14.66 2.36 3.45
CA LEU A 13 13.50 3.13 3.85
C LEU A 13 12.29 2.37 3.35
N VAL A 14 11.79 1.51 4.24
CA VAL A 14 10.37 1.27 4.43
C VAL A 14 9.69 0.71 3.17
N GLU A 15 9.53 -0.61 3.20
CA GLU A 15 8.50 -1.46 2.58
C GLU A 15 7.06 -0.92 2.80
N GLN A 16 6.79 0.35 2.49
CA GLN A 16 5.46 0.96 2.56
C GLN A 16 5.15 1.76 1.31
N ALA A 17 5.35 1.13 0.16
CA ALA A 17 4.91 1.69 -1.10
C ALA A 17 4.13 0.66 -1.90
N ARG A 18 3.03 0.10 -1.35
CA ARG A 18 1.89 -0.34 -2.19
C ARG A 18 0.57 -0.65 -1.50
N SER A 19 0.24 -0.01 -0.38
CA SER A 19 -1.18 0.31 -0.16
C SER A 19 -1.54 1.56 -0.96
N ALA A 20 -1.48 1.44 -2.29
CA ALA A 20 -2.23 2.33 -3.15
C ALA A 20 -3.67 2.17 -2.68
N LYS A 21 -4.16 3.16 -1.93
CA LYS A 21 -5.53 3.18 -1.40
C LYS A 21 -6.45 3.34 -2.61
N VAL A 22 -6.64 2.26 -3.35
CA VAL A 22 -7.57 2.20 -4.47
C VAL A 22 -8.90 2.66 -3.92
N GLY A 23 -9.41 3.73 -4.52
CA GLY A 23 -10.67 4.29 -4.07
C GLY A 23 -11.73 3.21 -4.15
N ARG A 24 -12.57 3.10 -3.12
CA ARG A 24 -13.63 2.07 -3.04
C ARG A 24 -14.53 2.04 -4.29
N ASN A 25 -14.66 3.14 -5.01
CA ASN A 25 -15.47 3.25 -6.23
C ASN A 25 -14.69 3.11 -7.54
N GLU A 26 -13.36 3.03 -7.50
CA GLU A 26 -12.52 2.89 -8.69
C GLU A 26 -12.59 1.47 -9.27
N PRO A 27 -12.29 1.30 -10.58
CA PRO A 27 -12.17 -0.03 -11.17
C PRO A 27 -11.15 -0.86 -10.40
N CYS A 28 -11.48 -2.13 -10.14
CA CYS A 28 -10.60 -3.03 -9.42
C CYS A 28 -9.31 -3.26 -10.22
N PRO A 29 -8.11 -3.04 -9.63
CA PRO A 29 -6.84 -3.32 -10.31
C PRO A 29 -6.63 -4.82 -10.58
N CYS A 30 -7.50 -5.68 -10.05
CA CYS A 30 -7.54 -7.12 -10.31
C CYS A 30 -8.02 -7.50 -11.73
N GLY A 31 -8.47 -6.53 -12.54
CA GLY A 31 -8.92 -6.78 -13.91
C GLY A 31 -10.35 -7.33 -14.02
N SER A 32 -11.10 -7.41 -12.92
CA SER A 32 -12.50 -7.90 -12.93
C SER A 32 -13.49 -6.95 -13.64
N GLY A 33 -13.11 -5.70 -13.95
CA GLY A 33 -14.02 -4.67 -14.49
C GLY A 33 -15.06 -4.15 -13.49
N GLN A 34 -15.09 -4.69 -12.27
CA GLN A 34 -15.98 -4.26 -11.19
C GLN A 34 -15.31 -3.19 -10.30
N LYS A 35 -16.13 -2.40 -9.58
CA LYS A 35 -15.62 -1.43 -8.59
C LYS A 35 -14.88 -2.15 -7.46
N TYR A 36 -13.78 -1.59 -6.97
CA TYR A 36 -12.93 -2.17 -5.92
C TYR A 36 -13.73 -2.61 -4.68
N LYS A 37 -14.72 -1.81 -4.25
CA LYS A 37 -15.61 -2.16 -3.12
C LYS A 37 -16.44 -3.42 -3.30
N ARG A 38 -16.74 -3.80 -4.55
CA ARG A 38 -17.56 -4.98 -4.88
C ARG A 38 -16.72 -6.19 -5.28
N CYS A 39 -15.43 -6.00 -5.55
CA CYS A 39 -14.52 -7.06 -5.95
C CYS A 39 -13.59 -7.44 -4.80
N CYS A 40 -12.37 -6.89 -4.73
CA CYS A 40 -11.38 -7.26 -3.71
C CYS A 40 -11.70 -6.78 -2.29
N LEU A 41 -12.53 -5.74 -2.13
CA LEU A 41 -12.91 -5.24 -0.80
C LEU A 41 -14.21 -5.85 -0.28
N ARG A 42 -14.79 -6.84 -0.97
CA ARG A 42 -15.98 -7.54 -0.52
C ARG A 42 -15.58 -8.48 0.60
N THR A 43 -15.35 -7.95 1.80
CA THR A 43 -15.16 -8.75 3.01
C THR A 43 -16.53 -9.34 3.36
N PRO A 44 -16.68 -10.67 3.46
CA PRO A 44 -17.85 -11.26 4.10
C PRO A 44 -17.74 -11.04 5.61
N THR A 45 -17.83 -9.79 6.06
CA THR A 45 -17.97 -9.49 7.49
C THR A 45 -19.42 -9.74 7.86
N ALA A 46 -19.71 -11.02 8.06
CA ALA A 46 -20.91 -11.52 8.73
C ALA A 46 -20.54 -12.90 9.33
N ALA A 47 -19.88 -12.86 10.48
CA ALA A 47 -19.89 -13.90 11.51
C ALA A 47 -19.52 -13.22 12.83
#